data_AF-A0A7X4FTH6-F1
#
_entry.id   AF-A0A7X4FTH6-F1
#
_cell.length_a   1.000
_cell.length_b   1.000
_cell.length_c   1.000
_cell.angle_alpha   90.00
_cell.angle_beta   90.00
_cell.angle_gamma   90.00
#
_symmetry.space_group_name_H-M   'P 1'
#
loop_
_entity.id
_entity.type
_entity.pdbx_description
1 polymer ?
#
loop_
_entity_poly.entity_id
_entity_poly.type
_entity_poly.pdbx_seq_one_letter_code
_entity_poly.pdbx_strand_id
1 'polypeptide(L)'
;MSQLSSEFEFGCPCCGAILVVDAKLRRLISHRQPPREDVPELGDAQRILAAAAARREAIFERSVADEKGRSDALSKRFDEALKQARAQNVNPPQGDFIKQNGQDQVSSEEK
;
A
#
# COMPACT_ATOMS: atom_id res chain seq x y z
N MET A 1 0.81 39.32 18.95
CA MET A 1 1.47 38.74 17.76
C MET A 1 1.68 39.90 16.80
N SER A 2 2.92 40.33 16.60
CA SER A 2 3.22 41.49 15.75
C SER A 2 3.07 41.08 14.29
N GLN A 3 2.10 41.66 13.61
CA GLN A 3 1.79 41.33 12.20
C GLN A 3 2.82 42.00 11.30
N LEU A 4 3.50 41.23 10.45
CA LEU A 4 4.45 41.77 9.47
C LEU A 4 3.67 42.36 8.28
N SER A 5 4.19 43.44 7.68
CA SER A 5 3.53 44.12 6.55
C SER A 5 3.49 43.31 5.25
N SER A 6 4.23 42.20 5.19
CA SER A 6 4.28 41.26 4.05
C SER A 6 3.36 40.05 4.21
N GLU A 7 2.57 40.00 5.28
CA GLU A 7 1.60 38.94 5.52
C GLU A 7 0.29 39.20 4.78
N PHE A 8 -0.26 38.15 4.18
CA PHE A 8 -1.60 38.17 3.61
C PHE A 8 -2.33 36.84 3.85
N GLU A 9 -3.66 36.92 3.82
CA GLU A 9 -4.55 35.79 4.09
C GLU A 9 -5.26 35.33 2.81
N PHE A 10 -5.37 34.02 2.63
CA PHE A 10 -6.21 33.43 1.59
C PHE A 10 -6.74 32.06 1.99
N GLY A 11 -7.81 31.60 1.34
CA GLY A 11 -8.38 30.27 1.57
C GLY A 11 -7.66 29.18 0.77
N CYS A 12 -7.31 28.05 1.41
CA CYS A 12 -6.79 26.88 0.68
C CYS A 12 -7.89 26.29 -0.21
N PRO A 13 -7.65 26.13 -1.52
CA PRO A 13 -8.60 25.43 -2.41
C PRO A 13 -8.74 23.93 -2.06
N CYS A 14 -7.80 23.39 -1.28
CA CYS A 14 -7.74 21.99 -0.89
C CYS A 14 -8.72 21.60 0.23
N CYS A 15 -8.82 22.44 1.26
CA CYS A 15 -9.48 22.11 2.52
C CYS A 15 -10.27 23.28 3.11
N GLY A 16 -10.32 24.43 2.43
CA GLY A 16 -10.99 25.64 2.91
C GLY A 16 -10.30 26.31 4.11
N ALA A 17 -9.10 25.88 4.50
CA ALA A 17 -8.36 26.50 5.60
C ALA A 17 -7.97 27.94 5.29
N ILE A 18 -7.99 28.80 6.30
CA ILE A 18 -7.41 30.14 6.21
C ILE A 18 -5.89 30.02 6.38
N LEU A 19 -5.16 30.47 5.38
CA LEU A 19 -3.70 30.44 5.31
C LEU A 19 -3.16 31.85 5.48
N VAL A 20 -2.18 32.03 6.38
CA VAL A 20 -1.40 33.28 6.51
C VAL A 20 -0.03 33.03 5.89
N VAL A 21 0.30 33.73 4.81
CA VAL A 21 1.59 33.61 4.11
C VAL A 21 2.33 34.93 4.18
N ASP A 22 3.65 34.87 4.41
CA ASP A 22 4.53 36.01 4.25
C ASP A 22 5.25 35.94 2.90
N ALA A 23 5.08 37.00 2.09
CA ALA A 23 5.63 37.08 0.74
C ALA A 23 7.16 37.23 0.71
N LYS A 24 7.78 37.86 1.71
CA LYS A 24 9.24 38.10 1.76
C LYS A 24 9.98 36.84 2.17
N LEU A 25 9.47 36.14 3.18
CA LEU A 25 9.99 34.87 3.66
C LEU A 25 9.61 33.71 2.75
N ARG A 26 8.63 33.89 1.86
CA ARG A 26 8.07 32.86 0.97
C ARG A 26 7.66 31.61 1.76
N ARG A 27 6.95 31.82 2.89
CA ARG A 27 6.61 30.76 3.85
C ARG A 27 5.18 30.92 4.36
N LEU A 28 4.53 29.77 4.61
CA LEU A 28 3.28 29.67 5.35
C LEU A 28 3.53 29.84 6.85
N ILE A 29 2.93 30.86 7.45
CA ILE A 29 3.04 31.20 8.87
C ILE A 29 1.95 30.52 9.69
N SER A 30 0.72 30.46 9.17
CA SER A 30 -0.40 29.86 9.87
C SER A 30 -1.30 29.08 8.92
N HIS A 31 -1.79 27.94 9.38
CA HIS A 31 -2.80 27.12 8.72
C HIS A 31 -3.94 26.89 9.71
N ARG A 32 -5.08 27.54 9.50
CA ARG A 32 -6.25 27.42 10.37
C ARG A 32 -7.38 26.75 9.59
N GLN A 33 -7.59 25.46 9.85
CA GLN A 33 -8.69 24.74 9.24
C GLN A 33 -10.03 25.22 9.84
N PRO A 34 -11.10 25.34 9.04
CA PRO A 34 -12.43 25.55 9.60
C PRO A 34 -12.75 24.47 10.64
N PRO A 35 -13.44 24.83 11.73
CA PRO A 35 -13.88 23.85 12.72
C PRO A 35 -14.77 22.83 12.00
N ARG A 36 -14.49 21.55 12.24
CA ARG A 36 -15.33 20.48 11.71
C ARG A 36 -16.42 20.19 12.73
N GLU A 37 -17.62 19.87 12.25
CA GLU A 37 -18.76 19.53 13.11
C GLU A 37 -18.61 18.15 13.76
N ASP A 38 -17.75 17.29 13.21
CA ASP A 38 -17.56 15.90 13.61
C ASP A 38 -16.42 15.69 14.63
N VAL A 39 -15.96 16.74 15.31
CA VAL A 39 -14.90 16.61 16.32
C VAL A 39 -15.46 15.91 17.57
N PRO A 40 -14.95 14.72 17.94
CA PRO A 40 -15.42 14.04 19.13
C PRO A 40 -14.97 14.77 20.40
N GLU A 41 -15.88 14.88 21.36
CA GLU A 41 -15.59 15.42 22.68
C GLU A 41 -14.61 14.54 23.45
N LEU A 42 -13.66 15.17 24.15
CA LEU A 42 -12.63 14.43 24.91
C LEU A 42 -13.22 13.56 26.03
N GLY A 43 -14.41 13.92 26.56
CA GLY A 43 -15.11 13.10 27.56
C GLY A 43 -15.50 11.72 27.05
N ASP A 44 -15.71 11.56 25.75
CA ASP A 44 -16.07 10.30 25.11
C ASP A 44 -14.86 9.50 24.62
N ALA A 45 -13.63 10.00 24.82
CA ALA A 45 -12.41 9.41 24.28
C ALA A 45 -12.26 7.93 24.65
N GLN A 46 -12.54 7.56 25.90
CA GLN A 46 -12.43 6.18 26.35
C GLN A 46 -13.39 5.25 25.60
N ARG A 47 -14.62 5.69 25.35
CA ARG A 47 -15.63 4.93 24.60
C ARG A 47 -15.22 4.76 23.14
N ILE A 48 -14.70 5.82 22.53
CA ILE A 48 -14.23 5.81 21.13
C ILE A 48 -13.05 4.85 20.98
N LEU A 49 -12.08 4.89 21.90
CA LEU A 49 -10.92 4.00 21.87
C LEU A 49 -11.31 2.53 22.07
N ALA A 50 -12.25 2.26 22.98
CA ALA A 50 -12.78 0.91 23.19
C ALA A 50 -13.50 0.38 21.93
N ALA A 51 -14.36 1.19 21.30
CA ALA A 51 -15.04 0.82 20.07
C ALA A 51 -14.05 0.57 18.91
N ALA A 52 -13.02 1.41 18.78
CA ALA A 52 -11.96 1.22 17.79
C ALA A 52 -11.15 -0.06 18.04
N ALA A 53 -10.87 -0.39 19.31
CA ALA A 53 -10.19 -1.64 19.67
C ALA A 53 -11.05 -2.86 19.30
N ALA A 54 -12.33 -2.87 19.66
CA ALA A 54 -13.25 -3.95 19.31
C ALA A 54 -13.36 -4.13 17.78
N ARG A 55 -13.40 -3.03 17.02
CA ARG A 55 -13.40 -3.09 15.55
C ARG A 55 -12.12 -3.71 14.99
N ARG A 56 -10.95 -3.35 15.52
CA ARG A 56 -9.67 -3.96 15.09
C ARG A 56 -9.64 -5.45 15.38
N GLU A 57 -10.09 -5.86 16.56
CA GLU A 57 -10.12 -7.27 16.94
C GLU A 57 -11.05 -8.07 16.03
N ALA A 58 -12.26 -7.58 15.75
CA ALA A 58 -13.19 -8.27 14.85
C ALA A 58 -12.64 -8.45 13.43
N ILE A 59 -11.89 -7.47 12.91
CA ILE A 59 -11.21 -7.57 11.60
C ILE A 59 -10.09 -8.62 11.66
N PHE A 60 -9.34 -8.64 12.75
CA PHE A 60 -8.27 -9.61 12.96
C PHE A 60 -8.81 -11.03 13.08
N GLU A 61 -9.81 -11.27 13.93
CA GLU A 61 -10.47 -12.57 14.08
C GLU A 61 -10.99 -13.12 12.75
N ARG A 62 -11.60 -12.26 11.93
CA ARG A 62 -12.03 -12.64 10.58
C ARG A 62 -10.84 -13.07 9.71
N SER A 63 -9.75 -12.31 9.74
CA SER A 63 -8.55 -12.62 8.96
C SER A 63 -7.91 -13.95 9.42
N VAL A 64 -7.89 -14.19 10.73
CA VAL A 64 -7.43 -15.47 11.31
C VAL A 64 -8.36 -16.62 10.91
N ALA A 65 -9.67 -16.41 10.91
CA ALA A 65 -10.62 -17.41 10.46
C ALA A 65 -10.45 -17.75 8.97
N ASP A 66 -10.22 -16.75 8.12
CA ASP A 66 -9.97 -16.93 6.69
C ASP A 66 -8.63 -17.64 6.42
N GLU A 67 -7.63 -17.43 7.27
CA GLU A 67 -6.32 -18.09 7.16
C GLU A 67 -6.35 -19.55 7.66
N LYS A 68 -7.25 -19.90 8.58
CA LYS A 68 -7.41 -21.28 9.09
C LYS A 68 -7.73 -22.24 7.95
N GLY A 69 -6.91 -23.27 7.79
CA GLY A 69 -7.08 -24.31 6.76
C GLY A 69 -6.56 -23.95 5.38
N ARG A 70 -6.06 -22.71 5.16
CA ARG A 70 -5.44 -22.30 3.90
C ARG A 70 -4.22 -23.17 3.57
N SER A 71 -3.34 -23.41 4.54
CA SER A 71 -2.15 -24.27 4.39
C SER A 71 -2.51 -25.69 3.94
N ASP A 72 -3.51 -26.30 4.58
CA ASP A 72 -3.92 -27.67 4.27
C ASP A 72 -4.56 -27.77 2.89
N ALA A 73 -5.39 -26.79 2.52
CA ALA A 73 -5.99 -26.71 1.20
C ALA A 73 -4.93 -26.54 0.10
N LEU A 74 -3.91 -25.72 0.34
CA LEU A 74 -2.78 -25.54 -0.58
C LEU A 74 -1.96 -26.83 -0.72
N SER A 75 -1.69 -27.51 0.38
CA SER A 75 -0.94 -28.78 0.39
C SER A 75 -1.67 -29.86 -0.42
N LYS A 76 -2.99 -30.00 -0.23
CA LYS A 76 -3.81 -30.95 -1.01
C LYS A 76 -3.79 -30.65 -2.52
N ARG A 77 -3.92 -29.37 -2.89
CA ARG A 77 -3.85 -28.94 -4.29
C ARG A 77 -2.48 -29.21 -4.90
N PHE A 78 -1.42 -28.99 -4.12
CA PHE A 78 -0.05 -29.28 -4.55
C PHE A 78 0.16 -30.78 -4.80
N ASP A 79 -0.28 -31.63 -3.87
CA ASP A 79 -0.18 -33.09 -4.03
C ASP A 79 -0.97 -33.60 -5.24
N GLU A 80 -2.17 -33.04 -5.48
CA GLU A 80 -2.98 -33.37 -6.65
C GLU A 80 -2.29 -32.94 -7.95
N ALA A 81 -1.77 -31.72 -8.00
CA ALA A 81 -0.99 -31.22 -9.15
C ALA A 81 0.25 -32.08 -9.39
N LEU A 82 0.95 -32.53 -8.33
CA LEU A 82 2.11 -33.40 -8.44
C LEU A 82 1.74 -34.78 -8.99
N LYS A 83 0.60 -35.35 -8.56
CA LYS A 83 0.07 -36.60 -9.13
C LYS A 83 -0.28 -36.45 -10.60
N GLN A 84 -0.93 -35.34 -10.98
CA GLN A 84 -1.25 -35.04 -12.38
C GLN A 84 0.02 -34.91 -13.24
N ALA A 85 1.03 -34.19 -12.74
CA ALA A 85 2.31 -34.04 -13.42
C ALA A 85 3.11 -35.35 -13.55
N ARG A 86 2.95 -36.30 -12.61
CA ARG A 86 3.55 -37.64 -12.72
C ARG A 86 2.77 -38.56 -13.67
N ALA A 87 1.45 -38.42 -13.71
CA ALA A 87 0.58 -39.24 -14.57
C ALA A 87 0.64 -38.80 -16.04
N GLN A 88 0.72 -37.50 -16.27
CA GLN A 88 1.04 -36.95 -17.57
C GLN A 88 2.57 -37.07 -17.74
N ASN A 89 3.06 -38.07 -18.48
CA ASN A 89 4.45 -38.09 -18.95
C ASN A 89 4.63 -36.95 -19.96
N VAL A 90 4.59 -35.71 -19.46
CA VAL A 90 4.88 -34.53 -20.26
C VAL A 90 6.39 -34.55 -20.44
N ASN A 91 6.82 -34.91 -21.65
CA ASN A 91 8.18 -34.63 -22.07
C ASN A 91 8.45 -33.16 -21.73
N PRO A 92 9.57 -32.83 -21.06
CA PRO A 92 9.90 -31.45 -20.78
C PRO A 92 9.74 -30.66 -22.08
N PRO A 93 9.04 -29.50 -22.07
CA PRO A 93 8.88 -28.72 -23.28
C PRO A 93 10.28 -28.51 -23.85
N GLN A 94 10.51 -29.00 -25.07
CA GLN A 94 11.79 -28.87 -25.73
C GLN A 94 12.02 -27.37 -25.92
N GLY A 95 12.79 -26.80 -24.99
CA GLY A 95 13.08 -25.38 -24.99
C GLY A 95 13.98 -25.08 -26.17
N ASP A 96 13.41 -24.58 -27.26
CA ASP A 96 14.15 -23.93 -28.34
C ASP A 96 14.84 -22.62 -27.88
N PHE A 97 14.68 -22.25 -26.60
CA PHE A 97 15.26 -21.04 -26.00
C PHE A 97 16.79 -21.05 -25.82
N ILE A 98 17.46 -22.22 -25.85
CA ILE A 98 18.92 -22.32 -25.63
C ILE A 98 19.70 -22.61 -26.94
N LYS A 99 19.14 -22.31 -28.11
CA LYS A 99 19.89 -22.49 -29.38
C LYS A 99 20.17 -21.20 -30.15
N GLN A 100 19.52 -20.08 -29.83
CA GLN A 100 19.70 -18.85 -30.61
C GLN A 100 20.78 -17.90 -30.06
N ASN A 101 21.16 -17.99 -28.79
CA ASN A 101 22.12 -17.04 -28.19
C ASN A 101 23.56 -17.59 -28.03
N GLY A 102 23.85 -18.78 -28.57
CA GLY A 102 25.16 -19.43 -28.45
C GLY A 102 25.97 -19.55 -29.74
N GLN A 103 25.41 -19.18 -30.90
CA GLN A 103 26.10 -19.32 -32.19
C GLN A 103 26.70 -17.99 -32.70
N ASP A 104 26.36 -16.84 -32.10
CA ASP A 104 26.84 -15.54 -32.57
C ASP A 104 28.21 -15.10 -31.99
N GLN A 105 28.82 -15.89 -31.09
CA GLN A 105 30.13 -15.53 -30.49
C GLN A 105 31.32 -16.37 -30.99
N VAL A 106 31.12 -17.36 -31.86
CA VAL A 106 32.21 -18.20 -32.41
C VAL A 106 32.30 -18.02 -33.93
N SER A 107 32.42 -16.77 -34.40
CA SER A 107 32.76 -16.52 -35.82
C SER A 107 33.60 -15.25 -36.05
N SER A 108 34.19 -14.66 -35.00
CA SER A 108 35.00 -13.44 -35.13
C SER A 108 36.46 -13.58 -34.69
N GLU A 109 36.99 -14.81 -34.53
CA GLU A 109 38.39 -15.03 -34.10
C GLU A 109 39.24 -15.94 -35.01
N GLU A 110 38.81 -16.24 -36.24
CA GLU A 110 39.68 -16.85 -37.26
C GLU A 110 39.39 -16.32 -38.67
N LYS A 111 39.83 -15.08 -38.95
CA LYS A 111 40.55 -14.66 -40.18
C LYS A 111 40.75 -13.16 -40.25
#